data_AF-A0A316PUZ6-F1
#
_entry.id   AF-A0A316PUZ6-F1
#
_cell.length_a   1.000
_cell.length_b   1.000
_cell.length_c   1.000
_cell.angle_alpha   90.00
_cell.angle_beta   90.00
_cell.angle_gamma   90.00
#
_symmetry.space_group_name_H-M   'P 1'
#
loop_
_entity.id
_entity.type
_entity.pdbx_description
1 polymer ?
#
loop_
_entity_poly.entity_id
_entity_poly.type
_entity_poly.pdbx_seq_one_letter_code
_entity_poly.pdbx_strand_id
1 'polypeptide(L)'
;MSNFIYDIQLGFLAFPLVALLLAVPYALYQYRRFGAISIWKTFVVFTFILYCLCAVSLIVFPLPADHSAVVESARTPQLHPFHVIEQIRETTDFSLSDRSTWGPALRSPVVYEAIFNVMLTVPLGAYLCYLFRCRWWMALLIGMATTLLFETSQLTGLFGLYAHPYRLFDVDDLILNTAGTMLGFWLMIPLAWALPSMDEVNEQARERGSSRVSLTRRALAAVVDLTVLAVLFVLAWIVLSPTDAQIAKALAVDPSRAGAKTLAFRFIGGLFADPMSALLLALGIGAVLFAVIPMASKGRTIGKALVGIRIVKADGGNAPAWGYWVRYLASALFLLIPVALVLLAPEEIEGVSNNTLFQIVGLVVVVWALTIVARVVGSFSGYPYVSLSEVVSGTRLAPVKLQGAESGDQKSAGQNTSRRTDRGSDASAAFQDEQPNDWQDG
;
A
#
# COMPACT_ATOMS: atom_id res chain seq x y z
N MET A 1 -27.26 21.93 9.06
CA MET A 1 -26.79 21.26 7.83
C MET A 1 -25.43 21.79 7.33
N SER A 2 -25.13 23.09 7.41
CA SER A 2 -23.83 23.65 6.98
C SER A 2 -22.62 23.00 7.66
N ASN A 3 -22.71 22.70 8.96
CA ASN A 3 -21.58 22.14 9.73
C ASN A 3 -21.22 20.72 9.26
N PHE A 4 -22.22 19.84 9.04
CA PHE A 4 -21.98 18.49 8.53
C PHE A 4 -21.30 18.47 7.15
N ILE A 5 -21.64 19.41 6.27
CA ILE A 5 -21.01 19.52 4.95
C ILE A 5 -19.52 19.87 5.10
N TYR A 6 -19.18 20.77 6.01
CA TYR A 6 -17.79 21.14 6.30
C TYR A 6 -16.97 19.94 6.80
N ASP A 7 -17.52 19.15 7.72
CA ASP A 7 -16.83 18.00 8.29
C ASP A 7 -16.57 16.91 7.22
N ILE A 8 -17.54 16.68 6.33
CA ILE A 8 -17.37 15.77 5.18
C ILE A 8 -16.29 16.30 4.21
N GLN A 9 -16.28 17.61 3.94
CA GLN A 9 -15.26 18.24 3.09
C GLN A 9 -13.86 18.05 3.68
N LEU A 10 -13.71 18.20 4.99
CA LEU A 10 -12.43 17.99 5.66
C LEU A 10 -11.93 16.55 5.48
N GLY A 11 -12.80 15.55 5.69
CA GLY A 11 -12.47 14.14 5.45
C GLY A 11 -12.07 13.87 3.99
N PHE A 12 -12.80 14.46 3.04
CA PHE A 12 -12.50 14.34 1.61
C PHE A 12 -11.18 15.02 1.21
N LEU A 13 -10.86 16.18 1.79
CA LEU A 13 -9.61 16.90 1.54
C LEU A 13 -8.39 16.20 2.17
N ALA A 14 -8.57 15.51 3.29
CA ALA A 14 -7.52 14.70 3.92
C ALA A 14 -7.22 13.40 3.14
N PHE A 15 -8.19 12.89 2.37
CA PHE A 15 -8.09 11.59 1.69
C PHE A 15 -6.86 11.45 0.79
N PRO A 16 -6.51 12.37 -0.12
CA PRO A 16 -5.35 12.20 -1.01
C PRO A 16 -4.04 11.97 -0.26
N LEU A 17 -3.84 12.68 0.87
CA LEU A 17 -2.63 12.55 1.69
C LEU A 17 -2.57 11.19 2.38
N VAL A 18 -3.67 10.77 3.01
CA VAL A 18 -3.75 9.47 3.70
C VAL A 18 -3.67 8.32 2.70
N ALA A 19 -4.34 8.45 1.55
CA ALA A 19 -4.30 7.51 0.45
C ALA A 19 -2.86 7.33 -0.07
N LEU A 20 -2.11 8.41 -0.26
CA LEU A 20 -0.70 8.36 -0.65
C LEU A 20 0.17 7.66 0.40
N LEU A 21 -0.01 7.99 1.68
CA LEU A 21 0.72 7.38 2.78
C LEU A 21 0.48 5.86 2.87
N LEU A 22 -0.77 5.43 2.69
CA LEU A 22 -1.17 4.02 2.76
C LEU A 22 -0.94 3.25 1.44
N ALA A 23 -0.74 3.93 0.31
CA ALA A 23 -0.54 3.29 -0.99
C ALA A 23 0.68 2.38 -1.01
N VAL A 24 1.80 2.81 -0.41
CA VAL A 24 3.04 2.01 -0.36
C VAL A 24 2.88 0.73 0.46
N PRO A 25 2.47 0.77 1.76
CA PRO A 25 2.30 -0.45 2.53
C PRO A 25 1.24 -1.38 1.94
N TYR A 26 0.14 -0.82 1.40
CA TYR A 26 -0.86 -1.61 0.67
C TYR A 26 -0.27 -2.32 -0.55
N ALA A 27 0.48 -1.60 -1.39
CA ALA A 27 1.12 -2.17 -2.57
C ALA A 27 2.13 -3.27 -2.20
N LEU A 28 2.95 -3.05 -1.16
CA LEU A 28 3.88 -4.05 -0.65
C LEU A 28 3.15 -5.31 -0.19
N TYR A 29 2.08 -5.16 0.61
CA TYR A 29 1.26 -6.29 1.04
C TYR A 29 0.66 -7.04 -0.14
N GLN A 30 0.06 -6.33 -1.10
CA GLN A 30 -0.61 -6.94 -2.25
C GLN A 30 0.37 -7.68 -3.17
N TYR A 31 1.53 -7.10 -3.47
CA TYR A 31 2.56 -7.80 -4.24
C TYR A 31 3.16 -8.97 -3.48
N ARG A 32 3.33 -8.87 -2.17
CA ARG A 32 3.93 -9.95 -1.38
C ARG A 32 2.98 -11.13 -1.18
N ARG A 33 1.69 -10.86 -1.03
CA ARG A 33 0.65 -11.86 -0.77
C ARG A 33 0.03 -12.43 -2.05
N PHE A 34 -0.26 -11.57 -3.03
CA PHE A 34 -0.98 -11.92 -4.26
C PHE A 34 -0.15 -11.72 -5.53
N GLY A 35 1.03 -11.11 -5.50
CA GLY A 35 1.91 -10.99 -6.68
C GLY A 35 1.49 -9.93 -7.71
N ALA A 36 0.25 -9.43 -7.66
CA ALA A 36 -0.25 -8.30 -8.46
C ALA A 36 -1.22 -7.44 -7.64
N ILE A 37 -1.48 -6.23 -8.13
CA ILE A 37 -2.48 -5.32 -7.57
C ILE A 37 -3.73 -5.38 -8.46
N SER A 38 -4.87 -5.73 -7.85
CA SER A 38 -6.17 -5.65 -8.51
C SER A 38 -6.72 -4.22 -8.44
N ILE A 39 -7.18 -3.70 -9.57
CA ILE A 39 -7.82 -2.38 -9.66
C ILE A 39 -9.08 -2.36 -8.80
N TRP A 40 -9.93 -3.39 -8.93
CA TRP A 40 -11.19 -3.49 -8.20
C TRP A 40 -10.98 -3.54 -6.68
N LYS A 41 -10.08 -4.40 -6.20
CA LYS A 41 -9.77 -4.49 -4.77
C LYS A 41 -9.17 -3.18 -4.26
N THR A 42 -8.34 -2.51 -5.06
CA THR A 42 -7.77 -1.21 -4.70
C THR A 42 -8.86 -0.15 -4.60
N PHE A 43 -9.78 -0.10 -5.55
CA PHE A 43 -10.94 0.79 -5.49
C PHE A 43 -11.74 0.59 -4.20
N VAL A 44 -12.14 -0.65 -3.89
CA VAL A 44 -12.91 -0.98 -2.68
C VAL A 44 -12.16 -0.63 -1.38
N VAL A 45 -10.85 -0.87 -1.31
CA VAL A 45 -10.03 -0.52 -0.14
C VAL A 45 -9.93 0.99 0.03
N PHE A 46 -9.73 1.74 -1.04
CA PHE A 46 -9.57 3.19 -0.96
C PHE A 46 -10.92 3.89 -0.69
N THR A 47 -12.05 3.36 -1.18
CA THR A 47 -13.37 3.85 -0.77
C THR A 47 -13.68 3.53 0.70
N PHE A 48 -13.17 2.41 1.23
CA PHE A 48 -13.25 2.13 2.67
C PHE A 48 -12.43 3.12 3.50
N ILE A 49 -11.21 3.45 3.07
CA ILE A 49 -10.38 4.48 3.72
C ILE A 49 -11.08 5.83 3.70
N LEU A 50 -11.63 6.25 2.56
CA LEU A 50 -12.40 7.48 2.44
C LEU A 50 -13.60 7.49 3.39
N TYR A 51 -14.34 6.39 3.45
CA TYR A 51 -15.44 6.22 4.40
C TYR A 51 -14.97 6.43 5.85
N CYS A 52 -13.88 5.77 6.28
CA CYS A 52 -13.35 5.93 7.63
C CYS A 52 -12.97 7.37 7.94
N LEU A 53 -12.36 8.10 6.98
CA LEU A 53 -12.00 9.50 7.18
C LEU A 53 -13.23 10.40 7.33
N CYS A 54 -14.25 10.21 6.50
CA CYS A 54 -15.51 10.96 6.62
C CYS A 54 -16.23 10.63 7.93
N ALA A 55 -16.30 9.35 8.32
CA ALA A 55 -16.94 8.92 9.56
C ALA A 55 -16.24 9.54 10.79
N VAL A 56 -14.91 9.42 10.88
CA VAL A 56 -14.13 10.05 11.95
C VAL A 56 -14.34 11.56 11.98
N SER A 57 -14.39 12.23 10.82
CA SER A 57 -14.62 13.68 10.78
C SER A 57 -16.00 14.05 11.33
N LEU A 58 -17.06 13.33 10.94
CA LEU A 58 -18.43 13.56 11.42
C LEU A 58 -18.60 13.30 12.93
N ILE A 59 -17.82 12.36 13.48
CA ILE A 59 -17.90 11.96 14.88
C ILE A 59 -17.07 12.89 15.77
N VAL A 60 -15.89 13.31 15.30
CA VAL A 60 -14.93 14.09 16.10
C VAL A 60 -15.25 15.58 16.08
N PHE A 61 -15.71 16.13 14.95
CA PHE A 61 -15.93 17.56 14.79
C PHE A 61 -17.38 17.99 15.12
N PRO A 62 -17.58 19.28 15.50
CA PRO A 62 -16.58 20.32 15.71
C PRO A 62 -15.85 20.19 17.06
N LEU A 63 -14.56 20.49 17.06
CA LEU A 63 -13.76 20.56 18.28
C LEU A 63 -13.90 21.95 18.93
N PRO A 64 -14.04 22.05 20.27
CA PRO A 64 -14.02 23.33 20.96
C PRO A 64 -12.69 24.07 20.74
N ALA A 65 -12.76 25.39 20.55
CA ALA A 65 -11.55 26.21 20.40
C ALA A 65 -10.73 26.31 21.70
N ASP A 66 -11.41 26.29 22.84
CA ASP A 66 -10.81 26.28 24.17
C ASP A 66 -10.85 24.87 24.75
N HIS A 67 -9.69 24.36 25.13
CA HIS A 67 -9.51 23.02 25.69
C HIS A 67 -10.15 22.87 27.09
N SER A 68 -10.45 23.98 27.76
CA SER A 68 -11.10 24.03 29.07
C SER A 68 -12.61 24.34 28.99
N ALA A 69 -13.16 24.51 27.78
CA ALA A 69 -14.57 24.82 27.60
C ALA A 69 -15.47 23.72 28.17
N VAL A 70 -16.49 24.13 28.93
CA VAL A 70 -17.47 23.22 29.51
C VAL A 70 -18.72 23.22 28.65
N VAL A 71 -19.07 22.05 28.10
CA VAL A 71 -20.32 21.85 27.36
C VAL A 71 -21.35 21.28 28.32
N GLU A 72 -22.31 22.10 28.77
CA GLU A 72 -23.27 21.71 29.81
C GLU A 72 -24.05 20.43 29.46
N SER A 73 -24.50 20.33 28.21
CA SER A 73 -25.25 19.19 27.71
C SER A 73 -24.45 17.88 27.65
N ALA A 74 -23.12 17.94 27.72
CA ALA A 74 -22.24 16.78 27.64
C ALA A 74 -21.72 16.32 29.01
N ARG A 75 -22.02 17.05 30.10
CA ARG A 75 -21.48 16.76 31.44
C ARG A 75 -21.92 15.42 32.00
N THR A 76 -23.16 15.04 31.75
CA THR A 76 -23.76 13.82 32.29
C THR A 76 -24.10 12.88 31.15
N PRO A 77 -23.55 11.67 31.10
CA PRO A 77 -23.85 10.72 30.04
C PRO A 77 -25.31 10.28 30.10
N GLN A 78 -25.94 10.08 28.95
CA GLN A 78 -27.24 9.41 28.86
C GLN A 78 -27.01 7.90 28.81
N LEU A 79 -27.43 7.21 29.88
CA LEU A 79 -27.24 5.76 30.05
C LEU A 79 -28.53 4.96 29.91
N HIS A 80 -29.68 5.62 29.75
CA HIS A 80 -30.97 4.95 29.65
C HIS A 80 -31.22 4.47 28.22
N PRO A 81 -31.26 3.14 27.96
CA PRO A 81 -31.47 2.63 26.62
C PRO A 81 -32.89 2.89 26.12
N PHE A 82 -33.01 3.12 24.83
CA PHE A 82 -34.20 3.46 24.07
C PHE A 82 -34.88 4.77 24.50
N HIS A 83 -34.14 5.70 25.09
CA HIS A 83 -34.63 7.02 25.45
C HIS A 83 -35.07 7.85 24.24
N VAL A 84 -34.49 7.61 23.05
CA VAL A 84 -34.92 8.19 21.77
C VAL A 84 -36.42 7.98 21.50
N ILE A 85 -37.01 6.88 21.97
CA ILE A 85 -38.44 6.61 21.82
C ILE A 85 -39.28 7.58 22.66
N GLU A 86 -38.83 7.86 23.89
CA GLU A 86 -39.45 8.83 24.78
C GLU A 86 -39.33 10.24 24.20
N GLN A 87 -38.14 10.60 23.70
CA GLN A 87 -37.91 11.88 23.04
C GLN A 87 -38.82 12.09 21.82
N ILE A 88 -39.00 11.08 20.98
CA ILE A 88 -39.92 11.16 19.84
C ILE A 88 -41.35 11.38 20.34
N ARG A 89 -41.79 10.69 21.39
CA ARG A 89 -43.13 10.84 21.95
C ARG A 89 -43.36 12.21 22.58
N GLU A 90 -42.33 12.81 23.19
CA GLU A 90 -42.41 14.10 23.84
C GLU A 90 -42.31 15.28 22.85
N THR A 91 -41.56 15.11 21.76
CA THR A 91 -41.28 16.17 20.78
C THR A 91 -42.15 16.11 19.52
N THR A 92 -42.92 15.03 19.33
CA THR A 92 -43.78 14.85 18.15
C THR A 92 -45.16 14.36 18.54
N ASP A 93 -46.18 14.77 17.78
CA ASP A 93 -47.56 14.25 17.89
C ASP A 93 -47.73 12.88 17.22
N PHE A 94 -46.69 12.04 17.21
CA PHE A 94 -46.69 10.78 16.49
C PHE A 94 -47.78 9.84 17.01
N SER A 95 -48.62 9.36 16.09
CA SER A 95 -49.65 8.37 16.38
C SER A 95 -49.62 7.26 15.34
N LEU A 96 -49.56 6.00 15.81
CA LEU A 96 -49.62 4.82 14.94
C LEU A 96 -50.95 4.74 14.17
N SER A 97 -52.02 5.25 14.75
CA SER A 97 -53.37 5.21 14.17
C SER A 97 -53.60 6.28 13.10
N ASP A 98 -52.85 7.39 13.15
CA ASP A 98 -53.02 8.51 12.23
C ASP A 98 -51.78 8.69 11.33
N ARG A 99 -51.92 8.24 10.08
CA ARG A 99 -50.85 8.32 9.06
C ARG A 99 -50.45 9.74 8.72
N SER A 100 -51.30 10.74 8.96
CA SER A 100 -50.96 12.14 8.69
C SER A 100 -49.82 12.65 9.58
N THR A 101 -49.65 12.04 10.77
CA THR A 101 -48.61 12.38 11.74
C THR A 101 -47.23 11.80 11.39
N TRP A 102 -47.16 10.81 10.49
CA TRP A 102 -45.91 10.10 10.18
C TRP A 102 -44.91 10.97 9.41
N GLY A 103 -45.38 11.69 8.40
CA GLY A 103 -44.54 12.57 7.59
C GLY A 103 -43.86 13.67 8.42
N PRO A 104 -44.61 14.42 9.25
CA PRO A 104 -44.04 15.37 10.20
C PRO A 104 -43.08 14.73 11.21
N ALA A 105 -43.44 13.59 11.81
CA ALA A 105 -42.58 12.90 12.77
C ALA A 105 -41.24 12.45 12.16
N LEU A 106 -41.23 11.93 10.93
CA LEU A 106 -40.03 11.55 10.18
C LEU A 106 -39.11 12.72 9.83
N ARG A 107 -39.61 13.96 9.88
CA ARG A 107 -38.85 15.19 9.65
C ARG A 107 -38.40 15.88 10.94
N SER A 108 -38.69 15.27 12.10
CA SER A 108 -38.24 15.80 13.38
C SER A 108 -36.73 15.64 13.56
N PRO A 109 -36.07 16.55 14.29
CA PRO A 109 -34.63 16.47 14.55
C PRO A 109 -34.19 15.16 15.20
N VAL A 110 -34.94 14.69 16.22
CA VAL A 110 -34.65 13.45 16.96
C VAL A 110 -34.66 12.23 16.04
N VAL A 111 -35.62 12.15 15.11
CA VAL A 111 -35.67 11.05 14.13
C VAL A 111 -34.53 11.16 13.11
N TYR A 112 -34.17 12.37 12.67
CA TYR A 112 -33.02 12.55 11.78
C TYR A 112 -31.70 12.15 12.44
N GLU A 113 -31.48 12.50 13.70
CA GLU A 113 -30.31 12.07 14.47
C GLU A 113 -30.23 10.54 14.53
N ALA A 114 -31.35 9.88 14.86
CA ALA A 114 -31.40 8.43 14.90
C ALA A 114 -31.12 7.77 13.54
N ILE A 115 -31.71 8.30 12.46
CA ILE A 115 -31.47 7.82 11.10
C ILE A 115 -30.01 8.03 10.71
N PHE A 116 -29.41 9.19 11.00
CA PHE A 116 -28.03 9.47 10.62
C PHE A 116 -27.02 8.62 11.37
N ASN A 117 -27.26 8.32 12.65
CA ASN A 117 -26.43 7.37 13.40
C ASN A 117 -26.47 5.97 12.74
N VAL A 118 -27.66 5.46 12.43
CA VAL A 118 -27.78 4.20 11.67
C VAL A 118 -27.04 4.28 10.32
N MET A 119 -27.24 5.35 9.54
CA MET A 119 -26.64 5.51 8.22
C MET A 119 -25.11 5.65 8.25
N LEU A 120 -24.55 6.25 9.31
CA LEU A 120 -23.11 6.48 9.47
C LEU A 120 -22.32 5.16 9.48
N THR A 121 -22.89 4.09 10.02
CA THR A 121 -22.21 2.80 10.19
C THR A 121 -22.68 1.71 9.24
N VAL A 122 -23.73 1.95 8.44
CA VAL A 122 -24.13 1.04 7.33
C VAL A 122 -22.95 0.70 6.41
N PRO A 123 -22.12 1.65 5.94
CA PRO A 123 -20.97 1.29 5.12
C PRO A 123 -19.96 0.39 5.83
N LEU A 124 -19.71 0.59 7.13
CA LEU A 124 -18.83 -0.28 7.93
C LEU A 124 -19.30 -1.73 7.85
N GLY A 125 -20.60 -1.96 8.10
CA GLY A 125 -21.22 -3.29 7.97
C GLY A 125 -21.01 -3.93 6.61
N ALA A 126 -21.23 -3.15 5.54
CA ALA A 126 -21.06 -3.61 4.18
C ALA A 126 -19.60 -4.00 3.87
N TYR A 127 -18.61 -3.19 4.28
CA TYR A 127 -17.20 -3.53 4.10
C TYR A 127 -16.78 -4.75 4.93
N LEU A 128 -17.27 -4.90 6.16
CA LEU A 128 -17.02 -6.08 6.97
C LEU A 128 -17.54 -7.36 6.30
N CYS A 129 -18.73 -7.32 5.69
CA CYS A 129 -19.28 -8.43 4.92
C CYS A 129 -18.47 -8.71 3.65
N TYR A 130 -18.20 -7.68 2.84
CA TYR A 130 -17.69 -7.87 1.48
C TYR A 130 -16.16 -7.90 1.38
N LEU A 131 -15.47 -6.93 1.98
CA LEU A 131 -14.01 -6.81 1.91
C LEU A 131 -13.31 -7.74 2.89
N PHE A 132 -13.80 -7.81 4.14
CA PHE A 132 -13.17 -8.59 5.21
C PHE A 132 -13.79 -9.97 5.42
N ARG A 133 -14.96 -10.23 4.82
CA ARG A 133 -15.69 -11.50 4.92
C ARG A 133 -15.93 -11.95 6.37
N CYS A 134 -16.19 -10.98 7.23
CA CYS A 134 -16.54 -11.23 8.61
C CYS A 134 -17.84 -12.04 8.70
N ARG A 135 -17.96 -12.86 9.75
CA ARG A 135 -19.25 -13.46 10.13
C ARG A 135 -20.13 -12.38 10.76
N TRP A 136 -21.45 -12.55 10.71
CA TRP A 136 -22.39 -11.56 11.27
C TRP A 136 -22.08 -11.19 12.72
N TRP A 137 -21.67 -12.15 13.55
CA TRP A 137 -21.33 -11.89 14.96
C TRP A 137 -20.02 -11.11 15.12
N MET A 138 -19.06 -11.28 14.20
CA MET A 138 -17.84 -10.46 14.19
C MET A 138 -18.18 -9.03 13.78
N ALA A 139 -19.07 -8.85 12.80
CA ALA A 139 -19.54 -7.53 12.41
C ALA A 139 -20.29 -6.83 13.55
N LEU A 140 -21.11 -7.57 14.31
CA LEU A 140 -21.76 -7.08 15.52
C LEU A 140 -20.72 -6.61 16.56
N LEU A 141 -19.75 -7.45 16.89
CA LEU A 141 -18.72 -7.11 17.88
C LEU A 141 -17.85 -5.92 17.42
N ILE A 142 -17.46 -5.88 16.14
CA ILE A 142 -16.66 -4.77 15.59
C ILE A 142 -17.48 -3.48 15.57
N GLY A 143 -18.76 -3.53 15.16
CA GLY A 143 -19.65 -2.36 15.16
C GLY A 143 -19.87 -1.81 16.57
N MET A 144 -20.13 -2.69 17.53
CA MET A 144 -20.27 -2.33 18.94
C MET A 144 -18.96 -1.75 19.50
N ALA A 145 -17.82 -2.39 19.24
CA ALA A 145 -16.52 -1.89 19.71
C ALA A 145 -16.14 -0.56 19.06
N THR A 146 -16.43 -0.38 17.77
CA THR A 146 -16.17 0.87 17.03
C THR A 146 -17.00 2.00 17.59
N THR A 147 -18.28 1.76 17.83
CA THR A 147 -19.16 2.79 18.39
C THR A 147 -18.80 3.09 19.84
N LEU A 148 -18.53 2.07 20.65
CA LEU A 148 -18.06 2.27 22.02
C LEU A 148 -16.77 3.07 22.07
N LEU A 149 -15.85 2.82 21.12
CA LEU A 149 -14.63 3.61 20.98
C LEU A 149 -14.96 5.07 20.72
N PHE A 150 -15.93 5.39 19.87
CA PHE A 150 -16.36 6.77 19.57
C PHE A 150 -17.00 7.49 20.75
N GLU A 151 -17.92 6.81 21.45
CA GLU A 151 -18.60 7.35 22.63
C GLU A 151 -17.63 7.55 23.80
N THR A 152 -16.81 6.53 24.10
CA THR A 152 -15.71 6.65 25.07
C THR A 152 -14.78 7.79 24.68
N SER A 153 -14.66 8.02 23.37
CA SER A 153 -13.84 9.08 22.85
C SER A 153 -14.33 10.47 23.27
N GLN A 154 -15.61 10.72 23.06
CA GLN A 154 -16.19 12.01 23.39
C GLN A 154 -16.28 12.20 24.91
N LEU A 155 -16.64 11.13 25.63
CA LEU A 155 -16.75 11.12 27.10
C LEU A 155 -15.42 11.45 27.80
N THR A 156 -14.32 10.90 27.31
CA THR A 156 -12.99 11.14 27.88
C THR A 156 -12.33 12.41 27.35
N GLY A 157 -13.08 13.23 26.61
CA GLY A 157 -12.58 14.50 26.06
C GLY A 157 -11.49 14.29 25.01
N LEU A 158 -11.59 13.25 24.18
CA LEU A 158 -10.62 13.05 23.10
C LEU A 158 -9.24 12.81 23.63
N PHE A 159 -9.21 11.92 24.63
CA PHE A 159 -8.17 11.16 25.33
C PHE A 159 -7.42 12.10 26.27
N GLY A 160 -8.17 12.95 26.96
CA GLY A 160 -7.64 13.99 27.84
C GLY A 160 -7.04 15.18 27.09
N LEU A 161 -7.26 15.31 25.78
CA LEU A 161 -6.90 16.53 25.04
C LEU A 161 -7.76 17.73 25.48
N TYR A 162 -9.02 17.47 25.84
CA TYR A 162 -9.94 18.42 26.43
C TYR A 162 -10.19 18.10 27.90
N ALA A 163 -10.33 19.13 28.74
CA ALA A 163 -10.57 18.98 30.18
C ALA A 163 -11.93 18.36 30.50
N HIS A 164 -12.89 18.50 29.59
CA HIS A 164 -14.27 18.07 29.75
C HIS A 164 -14.80 17.36 28.48
N PRO A 165 -15.84 16.53 28.60
CA PRO A 165 -16.57 16.02 27.44
C PRO A 165 -17.11 17.20 26.62
N TYR A 166 -16.90 17.14 25.30
CA TYR A 166 -17.40 18.18 24.39
C TYR A 166 -18.62 17.74 23.58
N ARG A 167 -19.01 16.46 23.68
CA ARG A 167 -20.21 15.88 23.09
C ARG A 167 -20.81 14.85 24.06
N LEU A 168 -22.13 14.74 24.03
CA LEU A 168 -22.87 13.86 24.92
C LEU A 168 -22.55 12.40 24.58
N PHE A 169 -22.19 11.62 25.61
CA PHE A 169 -22.17 10.15 25.52
C PHE A 169 -23.61 9.65 25.57
N ASP A 170 -24.03 8.89 24.56
CA ASP A 170 -25.39 8.36 24.47
C ASP A 170 -25.41 6.84 24.20
N VAL A 171 -26.07 6.08 25.09
CA VAL A 171 -26.28 4.64 24.90
C VAL A 171 -27.16 4.35 23.69
N ASP A 172 -28.08 5.25 23.32
CA ASP A 172 -28.89 5.07 22.11
C ASP A 172 -28.04 5.19 20.85
N ASP A 173 -27.04 6.06 20.83
CA ASP A 173 -26.08 6.17 19.73
C ASP A 173 -25.29 4.87 19.59
N LEU A 174 -24.90 4.25 20.70
CA LEU A 174 -24.27 2.91 20.70
C LEU A 174 -25.17 1.87 20.02
N ILE A 175 -26.45 1.84 20.38
CA ILE A 175 -27.43 0.87 19.86
C ILE A 175 -27.70 1.14 18.37
N LEU A 176 -27.96 2.38 17.99
CA LEU A 176 -28.32 2.79 16.64
C LEU A 176 -27.18 2.61 15.64
N ASN A 177 -25.95 3.01 16.01
CA ASN A 177 -24.77 2.77 15.18
C ASN A 177 -24.44 1.26 15.08
N THR A 178 -24.66 0.49 16.14
CA THR A 178 -24.49 -0.97 16.06
C THR A 178 -25.55 -1.60 15.13
N ALA A 179 -26.80 -1.14 15.21
CA ALA A 179 -27.88 -1.56 14.32
C ALA A 179 -27.59 -1.18 12.87
N GLY A 180 -27.05 0.01 12.61
CA GLY A 180 -26.58 0.45 11.29
C GLY A 180 -25.50 -0.47 10.72
N THR A 181 -24.51 -0.85 11.53
CA THR A 181 -23.49 -1.83 11.13
C THR A 181 -24.13 -3.16 10.72
N MET A 182 -25.09 -3.67 11.49
CA MET A 182 -25.76 -4.93 11.16
C MET A 182 -26.66 -4.82 9.93
N LEU A 183 -27.37 -3.72 9.78
CA LEU A 183 -28.17 -3.42 8.60
C LEU A 183 -27.29 -3.43 7.34
N GLY A 184 -26.17 -2.70 7.37
CA GLY A 184 -25.23 -2.68 6.25
C GLY A 184 -24.62 -4.05 5.94
N PHE A 185 -24.31 -4.84 6.97
CA PHE A 185 -23.83 -6.21 6.80
C PHE A 185 -24.85 -7.07 6.05
N TRP A 186 -26.12 -7.07 6.48
CA TRP A 186 -27.16 -7.88 5.85
C TRP A 186 -27.56 -7.39 4.46
N LEU A 187 -27.63 -6.07 4.24
CA LEU A 187 -27.90 -5.49 2.92
C LEU A 187 -26.80 -5.83 1.91
N MET A 188 -25.56 -5.99 2.37
CA MET A 188 -24.44 -6.35 1.51
C MET A 188 -24.49 -7.81 1.02
N ILE A 189 -25.16 -8.72 1.74
CA ILE A 189 -25.24 -10.14 1.35
C ILE A 189 -25.86 -10.32 -0.05
N PRO A 190 -27.08 -9.81 -0.35
CA PRO A 190 -27.65 -9.91 -1.69
C PRO A 190 -26.90 -9.02 -2.69
N LEU A 191 -26.40 -7.86 -2.27
CA LEU A 191 -25.65 -6.96 -3.16
C LEU A 191 -24.33 -7.58 -3.64
N ALA A 192 -23.71 -8.44 -2.83
CA ALA A 192 -22.48 -9.16 -3.18
C ALA A 192 -22.67 -10.08 -4.39
N TRP A 193 -23.90 -10.51 -4.71
CA TRP A 193 -24.16 -11.29 -5.92
C TRP A 193 -23.94 -10.50 -7.22
N ALA A 194 -24.03 -9.17 -7.16
CA ALA A 194 -23.78 -8.30 -8.31
C ALA A 194 -22.32 -7.81 -8.40
N LEU A 195 -21.48 -8.11 -7.40
CA LEU A 195 -20.09 -7.63 -7.33
C LEU A 195 -19.10 -8.78 -7.56
N PRO A 196 -17.91 -8.51 -8.13
CA PRO A 196 -16.84 -9.50 -8.22
C PRO A 196 -16.46 -10.04 -6.85
N SER A 197 -16.41 -11.37 -6.69
CA SER A 197 -16.04 -11.95 -5.41
C SER A 197 -14.59 -11.64 -5.05
N MET A 198 -14.32 -11.34 -3.79
CA MET A 198 -12.97 -10.97 -3.37
C MET A 198 -11.97 -12.14 -3.50
N ASP A 199 -12.45 -13.38 -3.48
CA ASP A 199 -11.63 -14.58 -3.69
C ASP A 199 -11.17 -14.69 -5.15
N GLU A 200 -12.10 -14.59 -6.11
CA GLU A 200 -11.78 -14.58 -7.54
C GLU A 200 -10.84 -13.42 -7.89
N VAL A 201 -11.09 -12.24 -7.32
CA VAL A 201 -10.24 -11.06 -7.54
C VAL A 201 -8.81 -11.30 -7.02
N ASN A 202 -8.67 -11.96 -5.87
CA ASN A 202 -7.37 -12.31 -5.30
C ASN A 202 -6.68 -13.43 -6.08
N GLU A 203 -7.43 -14.41 -6.58
CA GLU A 203 -6.92 -15.51 -7.40
C GLU A 203 -6.41 -15.02 -8.75
N GLN A 204 -7.21 -14.22 -9.46
CA GLN A 204 -6.79 -13.57 -10.71
C GLN A 204 -5.53 -12.70 -10.50
N ALA A 205 -5.42 -12.00 -9.36
CA ALA A 205 -4.21 -11.26 -9.04
C ALA A 205 -3.00 -12.20 -8.87
N ARG A 206 -3.20 -13.38 -8.26
CA ARG A 206 -2.17 -14.40 -8.08
C ARG A 206 -1.67 -14.99 -9.40
N GLU A 207 -2.58 -15.35 -10.31
CA GLU A 207 -2.25 -15.86 -11.64
C GLU A 207 -1.49 -14.83 -12.49
N ARG A 208 -1.96 -13.58 -12.48
CA ARG A 208 -1.27 -12.46 -13.15
C ARG A 208 0.11 -12.22 -12.55
N GLY A 209 0.23 -12.33 -11.22
CA GLY A 209 1.47 -12.10 -10.48
C GLY A 209 2.51 -13.23 -10.62
N SER A 210 2.08 -14.46 -10.93
CA SER A 210 2.95 -15.61 -11.20
C SER A 210 3.42 -15.71 -12.64
N SER A 211 2.60 -15.24 -13.59
CA SER A 211 2.94 -15.26 -15.02
C SER A 211 3.97 -14.20 -15.40
N ARG A 212 3.85 -12.98 -14.84
CA ARG A 212 4.76 -11.87 -15.18
C ARG A 212 4.98 -10.90 -14.02
N VAL A 213 6.16 -10.30 -13.99
CA VAL A 213 6.47 -9.21 -13.06
C VAL A 213 6.08 -7.87 -13.69
N SER A 214 5.04 -7.22 -13.17
CA SER A 214 4.58 -5.92 -13.68
C SER A 214 5.61 -4.81 -13.50
N LEU A 215 5.58 -3.79 -14.37
CA LEU A 215 6.44 -2.61 -14.27
C LEU A 215 6.29 -1.92 -12.91
N THR A 216 5.06 -1.78 -12.42
CA THR A 216 4.75 -1.19 -11.10
C THR A 216 5.38 -1.96 -9.95
N ARG A 217 5.42 -3.31 -10.00
CA ARG A 217 6.10 -4.16 -9.01
C ARG A 217 7.62 -3.96 -9.05
N ARG A 218 8.19 -3.81 -10.26
CA ARG A 218 9.62 -3.52 -10.45
C ARG A 218 9.98 -2.13 -9.92
N ALA A 219 9.17 -1.12 -10.25
CA ALA A 219 9.35 0.26 -9.81
C ALA A 219 9.29 0.36 -8.28
N LEU A 220 8.32 -0.29 -7.64
CA LEU A 220 8.22 -0.32 -6.18
C LEU A 220 9.46 -0.98 -5.54
N ALA A 221 9.92 -2.11 -6.07
CA ALA A 221 11.16 -2.73 -5.60
C ALA A 221 12.36 -1.80 -5.73
N ALA A 222 12.48 -1.08 -6.85
CA ALA A 222 13.55 -0.12 -7.09
C ALA A 222 13.46 1.08 -6.14
N VAL A 223 12.27 1.64 -5.92
CA VAL A 223 12.07 2.74 -4.96
C VAL A 223 12.50 2.32 -3.56
N VAL A 224 12.09 1.13 -3.10
CA VAL A 224 12.54 0.60 -1.80
C VAL A 224 14.06 0.42 -1.77
N ASP A 225 14.64 -0.22 -2.78
CA ASP A 225 16.08 -0.45 -2.85
C ASP A 225 16.87 0.88 -2.83
N LEU A 226 16.43 1.88 -3.60
CA LEU A 226 17.04 3.22 -3.64
C LEU A 226 16.83 4.00 -2.34
N THR A 227 15.69 3.82 -1.67
CA THR A 227 15.45 4.43 -0.35
C THR A 227 16.43 3.86 0.69
N VAL A 228 16.65 2.55 0.68
CA VAL A 228 17.63 1.91 1.59
C VAL A 228 19.04 2.40 1.28
N LEU A 229 19.42 2.47 0.00
CA LEU A 229 20.71 3.04 -0.41
C LEU A 229 20.87 4.47 0.11
N ALA A 230 19.87 5.33 -0.10
CA ALA A 230 19.91 6.73 0.31
C ALA A 230 20.01 6.88 1.84
N VAL A 231 19.24 6.10 2.61
CA VAL A 231 19.30 6.12 4.08
C VAL A 231 20.68 5.68 4.56
N LEU A 232 21.22 4.57 4.05
CA LEU A 232 22.55 4.09 4.45
C LEU A 232 23.64 5.08 4.06
N PHE A 233 23.54 5.69 2.87
CA PHE A 233 24.44 6.74 2.44
C PHE A 233 24.39 7.94 3.37
N VAL A 234 23.19 8.45 3.70
CA VAL A 234 23.03 9.60 4.59
C VAL A 234 23.64 9.31 5.96
N LEU A 235 23.33 8.15 6.54
CA LEU A 235 23.86 7.74 7.84
C LEU A 235 25.39 7.61 7.83
N ALA A 236 25.96 6.96 6.81
CA ALA A 236 27.41 6.81 6.69
C ALA A 236 28.10 8.15 6.40
N TRP A 237 27.49 9.01 5.58
CA TRP A 237 28.04 10.32 5.24
C TRP A 237 28.08 11.27 6.43
N ILE A 238 27.06 11.27 7.30
CA ILE A 238 27.08 12.05 8.55
C ILE A 238 28.27 11.69 9.44
N VAL A 239 28.71 10.42 9.41
CA VAL A 239 29.83 9.92 10.22
C VAL A 239 31.17 10.16 9.54
N LEU A 240 31.25 9.96 8.23
CA LEU A 240 32.48 10.00 7.44
C LEU A 240 32.72 11.36 6.75
N SER A 241 31.83 12.34 6.94
CA SER A 241 31.93 13.64 6.29
C SER A 241 33.25 14.35 6.64
N PRO A 242 33.82 15.14 5.71
CA PRO A 242 35.03 15.91 5.96
C PRO A 242 34.95 16.82 7.18
N THR A 243 36.12 17.17 7.72
CA THR A 243 36.21 18.10 8.87
C THR A 243 35.72 19.50 8.51
N ASP A 244 35.26 20.25 9.52
CA ASP A 244 34.73 21.61 9.32
C ASP A 244 35.75 22.54 8.63
N ALA A 245 37.05 22.33 8.84
CA ALA A 245 38.11 23.07 8.16
C ALA A 245 38.19 22.77 6.65
N GLN A 246 38.01 21.50 6.26
CA GLN A 246 37.97 21.09 4.85
C GLN A 246 36.73 21.65 4.15
N ILE A 247 35.59 21.63 4.84
CA ILE A 247 34.32 22.18 4.33
C ILE A 247 34.42 23.70 4.16
N ALA A 248 34.93 24.40 5.17
CA ALA A 248 35.13 25.85 5.13
C ALA A 248 36.06 26.28 3.98
N LYS A 249 37.16 25.53 3.78
CA LYS A 249 38.08 25.74 2.66
C LYS A 249 37.39 25.53 1.31
N ALA A 250 36.65 24.43 1.15
CA ALA A 250 35.98 24.10 -0.11
C ALA A 250 34.87 25.08 -0.48
N LEU A 251 34.16 25.63 0.50
CA LEU A 251 33.05 26.57 0.28
C LEU A 251 33.47 28.05 0.34
N ALA A 252 34.73 28.35 0.64
CA ALA A 252 35.21 29.72 0.90
C ALA A 252 34.38 30.47 1.97
N VAL A 253 33.97 29.74 3.03
CA VAL A 253 33.16 30.29 4.14
C VAL A 253 34.00 30.32 5.42
N ASP A 254 33.81 31.38 6.22
CA ASP A 254 34.42 31.47 7.56
C ASP A 254 33.85 30.37 8.49
N PRO A 255 34.68 29.44 9.00
CA PRO A 255 34.25 28.33 9.85
C PRO A 255 33.65 28.76 11.20
N SER A 256 33.84 30.03 11.60
CA SER A 256 33.31 30.56 12.87
C SER A 256 31.82 30.94 12.81
N ARG A 257 31.20 31.03 11.62
CA ARG A 257 29.78 31.38 11.47
C ARG A 257 28.88 30.29 12.09
N ALA A 258 27.91 30.70 12.91
CA ALA A 258 26.97 29.79 13.56
C ALA A 258 26.20 28.87 12.57
N GLY A 259 25.87 29.35 11.36
CA GLY A 259 25.22 28.56 10.31
C GLY A 259 26.07 27.42 9.76
N ALA A 260 27.41 27.53 9.84
CA ALA A 260 28.35 26.51 9.36
C ALA A 260 28.37 25.24 10.22
N LYS A 261 27.76 25.28 11.41
CA LYS A 261 27.69 24.16 12.37
C LYS A 261 26.40 23.35 12.26
N THR A 262 25.45 23.74 11.42
CA THR A 262 24.20 22.99 11.26
C THR A 262 24.46 21.65 10.56
N LEU A 263 23.70 20.61 10.92
CA LEU A 263 23.84 19.28 10.32
C LEU A 263 23.65 19.32 8.79
N ALA A 264 22.67 20.11 8.32
CA ALA A 264 22.39 20.28 6.90
C ALA A 264 23.57 20.94 6.17
N PHE A 265 24.18 21.98 6.76
CA PHE A 265 25.35 22.62 6.17
C PHE A 265 26.54 21.67 6.12
N ARG A 266 26.82 20.92 7.19
CA ARG A 266 27.91 19.94 7.21
C ARG A 266 27.69 18.82 6.20
N PHE A 267 26.45 18.33 6.07
CA PHE A 267 26.08 17.32 5.09
C PHE A 267 26.34 17.79 3.66
N ILE A 268 25.74 18.91 3.28
CA ILE A 268 25.83 19.45 1.91
C ILE A 268 27.25 19.93 1.61
N GLY A 269 27.85 20.69 2.53
CA GLY A 269 29.20 21.21 2.38
C GLY A 269 30.26 20.12 2.31
N GLY A 270 30.07 19.02 3.05
CA GLY A 270 30.89 17.83 2.92
C GLY A 270 30.89 17.30 1.49
N LEU A 271 29.72 17.20 0.83
CA LEU A 271 29.61 16.64 -0.52
C LEU A 271 30.42 17.42 -1.54
N PHE A 272 30.49 18.74 -1.38
CA PHE A 272 31.31 19.62 -2.22
C PHE A 272 32.80 19.57 -1.83
N ALA A 273 33.10 19.37 -0.56
CA ALA A 273 34.48 19.33 -0.07
C ALA A 273 35.22 18.04 -0.45
N ASP A 274 34.51 16.91 -0.51
CA ASP A 274 35.08 15.63 -0.91
C ASP A 274 34.08 14.80 -1.74
N PRO A 275 33.81 15.22 -2.99
CA PRO A 275 32.89 14.51 -3.88
C PRO A 275 33.38 13.10 -4.24
N MET A 276 34.70 12.85 -4.20
CA MET A 276 35.27 11.54 -4.49
C MET A 276 34.94 10.54 -3.39
N SER A 277 35.15 10.89 -2.11
CA SER A 277 34.77 10.00 -1.00
C SER A 277 33.26 9.76 -0.95
N ALA A 278 32.45 10.79 -1.24
CA ALA A 278 31.00 10.62 -1.36
C ALA A 278 30.63 9.61 -2.45
N LEU A 279 31.24 9.71 -3.63
CA LEU A 279 31.02 8.78 -4.73
C LEU A 279 31.46 7.35 -4.39
N LEU A 280 32.66 7.18 -3.83
CA LEU A 280 33.18 5.87 -3.43
C LEU A 280 32.31 5.23 -2.35
N LEU A 281 31.81 6.03 -1.40
CA LEU A 281 30.89 5.55 -0.38
C LEU A 281 29.56 5.08 -1.00
N ALA A 282 28.97 5.87 -1.90
CA ALA A 282 27.74 5.49 -2.61
C ALA A 282 27.93 4.22 -3.46
N LEU A 283 29.05 4.10 -4.19
CA LEU A 283 29.40 2.92 -4.97
C LEU A 283 29.66 1.69 -4.08
N GLY A 284 30.33 1.86 -2.94
CA GLY A 284 30.60 0.80 -1.99
C GLY A 284 29.32 0.24 -1.36
N ILE A 285 28.44 1.13 -0.85
CA ILE A 285 27.12 0.72 -0.32
C ILE A 285 26.29 0.08 -1.43
N GLY A 286 26.30 0.67 -2.64
CA GLY A 286 25.61 0.13 -3.81
C GLY A 286 26.08 -1.28 -4.18
N ALA A 287 27.39 -1.51 -4.22
CA ALA A 287 27.98 -2.82 -4.49
C ALA A 287 27.53 -3.86 -3.46
N VAL A 288 27.49 -3.50 -2.18
CA VAL A 288 26.98 -4.39 -1.13
C VAL A 288 25.49 -4.70 -1.34
N LEU A 289 24.65 -3.67 -1.49
CA LEU A 289 23.19 -3.84 -1.58
C LEU A 289 22.73 -4.57 -2.84
N PHE A 290 23.41 -4.31 -3.96
CA PHE A 290 22.96 -4.75 -5.28
C PHE A 290 23.77 -5.90 -5.86
N ALA A 291 25.03 -6.10 -5.47
CA ALA A 291 25.81 -7.24 -5.91
C ALA A 291 25.99 -8.28 -4.80
N VAL A 292 26.45 -7.88 -3.61
CA VAL A 292 26.77 -8.81 -2.51
C VAL A 292 25.53 -9.47 -1.90
N ILE A 293 24.54 -8.68 -1.49
CA ILE A 293 23.32 -9.21 -0.88
C ILE A 293 22.60 -10.18 -1.84
N PRO A 294 22.40 -9.86 -3.14
CA PRO A 294 21.79 -10.81 -4.08
C PRO A 294 22.55 -12.11 -4.28
N MET A 295 23.88 -12.13 -4.16
CA MET A 295 24.64 -13.38 -4.17
C MET A 295 24.24 -14.29 -3.00
N ALA A 296 24.15 -13.74 -1.79
CA ALA A 296 23.77 -14.50 -0.60
C ALA A 296 22.27 -14.88 -0.59
N SER A 297 21.40 -14.04 -1.14
CA SER A 297 19.95 -14.20 -1.07
C SER A 297 19.32 -14.90 -2.28
N LYS A 298 20.15 -15.45 -3.18
CA LYS A 298 19.74 -16.12 -4.44
C LYS A 298 18.94 -15.18 -5.36
N GLY A 299 19.49 -13.99 -5.60
CA GLY A 299 19.00 -12.99 -6.53
C GLY A 299 18.02 -11.96 -5.96
N ARG A 300 17.94 -11.80 -4.63
CA ARG A 300 17.00 -10.87 -3.98
C ARG A 300 17.72 -9.68 -3.37
N THR A 301 17.43 -8.47 -3.85
CA THR A 301 17.69 -7.26 -3.06
C THR A 301 16.60 -7.09 -2.01
N ILE A 302 16.75 -6.11 -1.11
CA ILE A 302 15.78 -5.86 -0.05
C ILE A 302 14.39 -5.56 -0.63
N GLY A 303 14.29 -4.60 -1.55
CA GLY A 303 13.04 -4.25 -2.22
C GLY A 303 12.46 -5.40 -3.03
N LYS A 304 13.30 -6.17 -3.74
CA LYS A 304 12.86 -7.35 -4.49
C LYS A 304 12.31 -8.44 -3.57
N ALA A 305 12.93 -8.66 -2.42
CA ALA A 305 12.44 -9.58 -1.39
C ALA A 305 11.07 -9.13 -0.84
N LEU A 306 10.89 -7.84 -0.56
CA LEU A 306 9.65 -7.28 -0.05
C LEU A 306 8.48 -7.41 -1.03
N VAL A 307 8.72 -7.29 -2.34
CA VAL A 307 7.68 -7.52 -3.35
C VAL A 307 7.63 -8.96 -3.86
N GLY A 308 8.44 -9.88 -3.34
CA GLY A 308 8.42 -11.30 -3.70
C GLY A 308 8.96 -11.63 -5.10
N ILE A 309 9.96 -10.91 -5.60
CA ILE A 309 10.64 -11.20 -6.88
C ILE A 309 12.12 -11.49 -6.66
N ARG A 310 12.75 -12.14 -7.65
CA ARG A 310 14.19 -12.41 -7.65
C ARG A 310 14.78 -12.31 -9.06
N ILE A 311 16.08 -12.12 -9.12
CA ILE A 311 16.87 -12.16 -10.34
C ILE A 311 17.23 -13.62 -10.64
N VAL A 312 16.91 -14.06 -11.84
CA VAL A 312 17.24 -15.38 -12.38
C VAL A 312 17.93 -15.22 -13.73
N LYS A 313 18.60 -16.27 -14.20
CA LYS A 313 19.13 -16.33 -15.56
C LYS A 313 17.97 -16.41 -16.57
N ALA A 314 18.22 -16.06 -17.83
CA ALA A 314 17.19 -16.09 -18.88
C ALA A 314 16.45 -17.45 -18.97
N ASP A 315 17.18 -18.55 -18.81
CA ASP A 315 16.67 -19.94 -18.78
C ASP A 315 15.82 -20.28 -17.53
N GLY A 316 15.79 -19.41 -16.52
CA GLY A 316 15.06 -19.62 -15.26
C GLY A 316 15.90 -20.22 -14.12
N GLY A 317 17.14 -20.61 -14.38
CA GLY A 317 18.09 -21.06 -13.37
C GLY A 317 18.58 -19.95 -12.45
N ASN A 318 19.36 -20.31 -11.42
CA ASN A 318 20.03 -19.31 -10.59
C ASN A 318 21.05 -18.54 -11.45
N ALA A 319 21.07 -17.22 -11.34
CA ALA A 319 22.08 -16.42 -12.02
C ALA A 319 23.46 -16.67 -11.39
N PRO A 320 24.54 -16.70 -12.19
CA PRO A 320 25.89 -16.78 -11.65
C PRO A 320 26.22 -15.51 -10.86
N ALA A 321 27.14 -15.61 -9.90
CA ALA A 321 27.52 -14.51 -9.01
C ALA A 321 27.93 -13.22 -9.76
N TRP A 322 28.69 -13.35 -10.86
CA TRP A 322 29.10 -12.23 -11.71
C TRP A 322 27.92 -11.58 -12.45
N GLY A 323 26.82 -12.30 -12.69
CA GLY A 323 25.65 -11.79 -13.40
C GLY A 323 24.96 -10.65 -12.64
N TYR A 324 25.01 -10.68 -11.30
CA TYR A 324 24.51 -9.58 -10.48
C TYR A 324 25.36 -8.33 -10.62
N TRP A 325 26.70 -8.47 -10.61
CA TRP A 325 27.62 -7.36 -10.83
C TRP A 325 27.41 -6.72 -12.19
N VAL A 326 27.37 -7.50 -13.27
CA VAL A 326 27.15 -6.98 -14.63
C VAL A 326 25.82 -6.24 -14.72
N ARG A 327 24.75 -6.79 -14.13
CA ARG A 327 23.42 -6.16 -14.14
C ARG A 327 23.46 -4.76 -13.52
N TYR A 328 24.00 -4.63 -12.31
CA TYR A 328 23.94 -3.36 -11.59
C TYR A 328 25.06 -2.40 -11.96
N LEU A 329 26.21 -2.89 -12.43
CA LEU A 329 27.23 -2.06 -13.05
C LEU A 329 26.69 -1.42 -14.32
N ALA A 330 25.95 -2.17 -15.15
CA ALA A 330 25.26 -1.59 -16.29
C ALA A 330 24.27 -0.50 -15.84
N SER A 331 23.48 -0.73 -14.78
CA SER A 331 22.59 0.31 -14.24
C SER A 331 23.35 1.54 -13.71
N ALA A 332 24.44 1.34 -12.98
CA ALA A 332 25.25 2.42 -12.41
C ALA A 332 26.00 3.22 -13.49
N LEU A 333 26.43 2.57 -14.57
CA LEU A 333 27.13 3.20 -15.69
C LEU A 333 26.27 4.24 -16.40
N PHE A 334 24.96 4.06 -16.44
CA PHE A 334 24.05 5.04 -17.07
C PHE A 334 23.54 6.12 -16.11
N LEU A 335 23.67 5.94 -14.80
CA LEU A 335 23.11 6.86 -13.78
C LEU A 335 24.19 7.63 -13.03
N LEU A 336 25.19 6.94 -12.48
CA LEU A 336 26.19 7.51 -11.57
C LEU A 336 27.45 7.96 -12.32
N ILE A 337 27.89 7.22 -13.35
CA ILE A 337 29.13 7.54 -14.06
C ILE A 337 29.06 8.88 -14.81
N PRO A 338 27.98 9.25 -15.53
CA PRO A 338 27.92 10.54 -16.21
C PRO A 338 27.92 11.71 -15.21
N VAL A 339 27.24 11.55 -14.07
CA VAL A 339 27.24 12.53 -12.98
C VAL A 339 28.62 12.64 -12.33
N ALA A 340 29.28 11.51 -12.09
CA ALA A 340 30.65 11.48 -11.57
C ALA A 340 31.64 12.16 -12.54
N LEU A 341 31.51 11.92 -13.84
CA LEU A 341 32.35 12.57 -14.86
C LEU A 341 32.20 14.08 -14.84
N VAL A 342 31.01 14.61 -14.58
CA VAL A 342 30.79 16.06 -14.41
C VAL A 342 31.41 16.57 -13.12
N LEU A 343 31.17 15.88 -12.00
CA LEU A 343 31.65 16.33 -10.68
C LEU A 343 33.17 16.22 -10.51
N LEU A 344 33.80 15.30 -11.25
CA LEU A 344 35.22 14.99 -11.18
C LEU A 344 35.99 15.48 -12.41
N ALA A 345 35.32 16.10 -13.38
CA ALA A 345 36.01 16.69 -14.52
C ALA A 345 36.93 17.83 -14.04
N PRO A 346 38.16 17.91 -14.56
CA PRO A 346 39.01 19.08 -14.33
C PRO A 346 38.28 20.37 -14.75
N GLU A 347 38.43 21.45 -13.98
CA GLU A 347 37.80 22.76 -14.29
C GLU A 347 38.25 23.33 -15.65
N GLU A 348 39.43 22.92 -16.12
CA GLU A 348 39.99 23.25 -17.43
C GLU A 348 40.47 21.98 -18.12
N ILE A 349 39.67 21.49 -19.07
CA ILE A 349 40.14 20.54 -20.08
C ILE A 349 40.54 21.38 -21.30
N GLU A 350 41.82 21.35 -21.68
CA GLU A 350 42.31 22.10 -22.85
C GLU A 350 41.43 21.85 -24.08
N GLY A 351 40.79 22.92 -24.58
CA GLY A 351 39.93 22.88 -25.78
C GLY A 351 38.47 22.45 -25.57
N VAL A 352 38.01 22.14 -24.35
CA VAL A 352 36.61 21.78 -24.08
C VAL A 352 36.02 22.65 -22.98
N SER A 353 34.97 23.41 -23.30
CA SER A 353 34.26 24.21 -22.28
C SER A 353 33.45 23.31 -21.34
N ASN A 354 33.31 23.70 -20.07
CA ASN A 354 32.47 23.00 -19.10
C ASN A 354 31.04 22.80 -19.62
N ASN A 355 30.48 23.80 -20.30
CA ASN A 355 29.14 23.72 -20.91
C ASN A 355 29.06 22.58 -21.95
N THR A 356 30.10 22.36 -22.74
CA THR A 356 30.17 21.25 -23.71
C THR A 356 30.17 19.89 -22.99
N LEU A 357 30.91 19.76 -21.88
CA LEU A 357 30.92 18.54 -21.07
C LEU A 357 29.53 18.24 -20.48
N PHE A 358 28.87 19.24 -19.90
CA PHE A 358 27.50 19.13 -19.39
C PHE A 358 26.52 18.72 -20.49
N GLN A 359 26.65 19.26 -21.71
CA GLN A 359 25.81 18.91 -22.85
C GLN A 359 26.03 17.46 -23.31
N ILE A 360 27.27 16.99 -23.39
CA ILE A 360 27.59 15.60 -23.76
C ILE A 360 26.99 14.64 -22.73
N VAL A 361 27.22 14.89 -21.44
CA VAL A 361 26.67 14.07 -20.36
C VAL A 361 25.13 14.12 -20.34
N GLY A 362 24.57 15.32 -20.50
CA GLY A 362 23.13 15.52 -20.62
C GLY A 362 22.53 14.72 -21.78
N LEU A 363 23.19 14.73 -22.95
CA LEU A 363 22.77 13.94 -24.12
C LEU A 363 22.79 12.44 -23.83
N VAL A 364 23.83 11.92 -23.17
CA VAL A 364 23.91 10.50 -22.78
C VAL A 364 22.75 10.12 -21.86
N VAL A 365 22.45 10.94 -20.86
CA VAL A 365 21.34 10.72 -19.92
C VAL A 365 19.99 10.79 -20.65
N VAL A 366 19.81 11.76 -21.54
CA VAL A 366 18.58 11.91 -22.35
C VAL A 366 18.38 10.71 -23.27
N VAL A 367 19.40 10.29 -24.02
CA VAL A 367 19.34 9.10 -24.87
C VAL A 367 18.98 7.87 -24.05
N TRP A 368 19.63 7.67 -22.90
CA TRP A 368 19.31 6.57 -22.00
C TRP A 368 17.85 6.62 -21.52
N ALA A 369 17.37 7.79 -21.08
CA ALA A 369 15.98 8.00 -20.66
C ALA A 369 14.99 7.70 -21.79
N LEU A 370 15.27 8.14 -23.02
CA LEU A 370 14.48 7.81 -24.20
C LEU A 370 14.41 6.30 -24.45
N THR A 371 15.50 5.55 -24.22
CA THR A 371 15.44 4.09 -24.33
C THR A 371 14.57 3.44 -23.24
N ILE A 372 14.45 4.03 -22.05
CA ILE A 372 13.52 3.56 -21.01
C ILE A 372 12.09 3.84 -21.45
N VAL A 373 11.81 5.08 -21.89
CA VAL A 373 10.49 5.51 -22.37
C VAL A 373 10.02 4.61 -23.50
N ALA A 374 10.85 4.39 -24.53
CA ALA A 374 10.51 3.52 -25.65
C ALA A 374 10.16 2.09 -25.21
N ARG A 375 10.89 1.53 -24.23
CA ARG A 375 10.60 0.18 -23.70
C ARG A 375 9.35 0.14 -22.82
N VAL A 376 9.07 1.19 -22.06
CA VAL A 376 7.82 1.32 -21.29
C VAL A 376 6.63 1.42 -22.25
N VAL A 377 6.73 2.27 -23.28
CA VAL A 377 5.70 2.42 -24.31
C VAL A 377 5.46 1.11 -25.06
N GLY A 378 6.52 0.44 -25.52
CA GLY A 378 6.42 -0.87 -26.17
C GLY A 378 5.82 -1.95 -25.27
N SER A 379 5.92 -1.81 -23.94
CA SER A 379 5.29 -2.74 -23.01
C SER A 379 3.75 -2.64 -22.97
N PHE A 380 3.18 -1.49 -23.39
CA PHE A 380 1.74 -1.37 -23.57
C PHE A 380 1.25 -2.10 -24.83
N SER A 381 2.12 -2.35 -25.81
CA SER A 381 1.81 -3.12 -27.03
C SER A 381 1.81 -4.64 -26.82
N GLY A 382 1.86 -5.14 -25.58
CA GLY A 382 1.78 -6.56 -25.24
C GLY A 382 3.12 -7.25 -25.01
N TYR A 383 4.24 -6.61 -25.33
CA TYR A 383 5.57 -7.15 -25.04
C TYR A 383 5.94 -6.99 -23.55
N PRO A 384 6.62 -7.97 -22.92
CA PRO A 384 7.08 -7.80 -21.56
C PRO A 384 8.16 -6.71 -21.49
N TYR A 385 8.08 -5.84 -20.48
CA TYR A 385 9.14 -4.87 -20.23
C TYR A 385 10.45 -5.59 -19.88
N VAL A 386 11.50 -5.32 -20.66
CA VAL A 386 12.87 -5.81 -20.43
C VAL A 386 13.79 -4.61 -20.30
N SER A 387 14.49 -4.50 -19.17
CA SER A 387 15.43 -3.38 -18.96
C SER A 387 16.74 -3.60 -19.71
N LEU A 388 17.49 -2.53 -20.03
CA LEU A 388 18.82 -2.67 -20.64
C LEU A 388 19.77 -3.52 -19.76
N SER A 389 19.70 -3.35 -18.43
CA SER A 389 20.47 -4.15 -17.48
C SER A 389 20.18 -5.66 -17.57
N GLU A 390 18.95 -6.04 -17.96
CA GLU A 390 18.55 -7.44 -18.18
C GLU A 390 19.20 -8.01 -19.43
N VAL A 391 19.18 -7.23 -20.52
CA VAL A 391 19.81 -7.61 -21.79
C VAL A 391 21.31 -7.79 -21.62
N VAL A 392 21.99 -6.81 -21.02
CA VAL A 392 23.46 -6.83 -20.86
C VAL A 392 23.94 -7.97 -19.96
N SER A 393 23.17 -8.30 -18.91
CA SER A 393 23.56 -9.36 -17.96
C SER A 393 23.04 -10.75 -18.31
N GLY A 394 22.18 -10.90 -19.33
CA GLY A 394 21.50 -12.17 -19.61
C GLY A 394 20.60 -12.65 -18.47
N THR A 395 20.08 -11.72 -17.65
CA THR A 395 19.22 -12.02 -16.50
C THR A 395 17.80 -11.51 -16.72
N ARG A 396 16.84 -12.05 -15.96
CA ARG A 396 15.46 -11.57 -15.90
C ARG A 396 14.92 -11.58 -14.46
N LEU A 397 13.86 -10.82 -14.23
CA LEU A 397 13.13 -10.88 -12.97
C LEU A 397 12.04 -11.94 -13.04
N ALA A 398 12.00 -12.82 -12.04
CA ALA A 398 10.98 -13.83 -11.88
C ALA A 398 10.26 -13.68 -10.54
N PRO A 399 8.94 -13.95 -10.49
CA PRO A 399 8.23 -14.04 -9.22
C PRO A 399 8.75 -15.24 -8.43
N VAL A 400 8.85 -15.09 -7.11
CA VAL A 400 9.08 -16.21 -6.21
C VAL A 400 7.77 -16.97 -6.06
N LYS A 401 7.77 -18.29 -6.21
CA LYS A 401 6.59 -19.12 -5.93
C LYS A 401 6.08 -18.79 -4.51
N LEU A 402 4.84 -18.32 -4.44
CA LEU A 402 4.20 -17.96 -3.17
C LEU A 402 3.90 -19.26 -2.41
N GLN A 403 4.45 -19.41 -1.19
CA GLN A 403 4.07 -20.51 -0.29
C GLN A 403 2.57 -20.41 -0.02
N GLY A 404 1.82 -21.43 -0.41
CA GLY A 404 0.36 -21.49 -0.30
C GLY A 404 -0.35 -22.24 -1.44
N ALA A 405 0.37 -22.70 -2.47
CA ALA A 405 -0.19 -23.55 -3.52
C ALA A 405 -0.17 -25.05 -3.16
N GLU A 406 0.67 -25.50 -2.22
CA GLU A 406 0.87 -26.93 -1.97
C GLU A 406 -0.12 -27.55 -0.96
N SER A 407 -0.82 -26.76 -0.13
CA SER A 407 -1.68 -27.33 0.92
C SER A 407 -3.11 -27.66 0.49
N GLY A 408 -3.55 -27.20 -0.70
CA GLY A 408 -4.93 -27.40 -1.19
C GLY A 408 -5.06 -28.57 -2.17
N ASP A 409 -4.19 -28.62 -3.19
CA ASP A 409 -4.35 -29.57 -4.30
C ASP A 409 -3.96 -31.01 -3.95
N GLN A 410 -3.01 -31.21 -3.03
CA GLN A 410 -2.61 -32.58 -2.64
C GLN A 410 -3.63 -33.29 -1.75
N LYS A 411 -4.44 -32.55 -0.97
CA LYS A 411 -5.48 -33.18 -0.12
C LYS A 411 -6.71 -33.63 -0.90
N SER A 412 -7.06 -32.93 -1.99
CA SER A 412 -8.23 -33.30 -2.79
C SER A 412 -7.94 -34.41 -3.82
N ALA A 413 -6.70 -34.51 -4.30
CA ALA A 413 -6.30 -35.57 -5.24
C ALA A 413 -6.11 -36.95 -4.57
N GLY A 414 -5.70 -36.98 -3.29
CA GLY A 414 -5.47 -38.24 -2.56
C GLY A 414 -6.74 -38.91 -1.99
N GLN A 415 -7.84 -38.17 -1.80
CA GLN A 415 -9.10 -38.73 -1.27
C GLN A 415 -10.06 -39.25 -2.36
N ASN A 416 -9.92 -38.79 -3.61
CA ASN A 416 -10.76 -39.26 -4.71
C ASN A 416 -10.24 -40.53 -5.40
N THR A 417 -8.96 -40.85 -5.23
CA THR A 417 -8.35 -42.08 -5.79
C THR A 417 -8.56 -43.28 -4.88
N SER A 418 -8.68 -43.11 -3.56
CA SER A 418 -8.93 -44.23 -2.63
C SER A 418 -10.40 -44.66 -2.52
N ARG A 419 -11.35 -43.87 -3.04
CA ARG A 419 -12.79 -44.19 -3.02
C ARG A 419 -13.30 -44.85 -4.30
N ARG A 420 -12.48 -44.92 -5.35
CA ARG A 420 -12.89 -45.42 -6.68
C ARG A 420 -12.40 -46.84 -6.99
N THR A 421 -11.55 -47.42 -6.14
CA THR A 421 -10.99 -48.78 -6.33
C THR A 421 -11.75 -49.90 -5.63
N ASP A 422 -12.77 -49.61 -4.80
CA ASP A 422 -13.50 -50.64 -4.02
C ASP A 422 -14.94 -50.92 -4.52
N ARG A 423 -15.30 -50.52 -5.75
CA ARG A 423 -16.57 -50.91 -6.38
C ARG A 423 -16.38 -51.22 -7.85
N GLY A 424 -16.06 -52.47 -8.15
CA GLY A 424 -15.97 -52.93 -9.54
C GLY A 424 -15.35 -54.32 -9.69
N SER A 425 -15.77 -55.28 -8.87
CA SER A 425 -15.55 -56.70 -9.14
C SER A 425 -16.93 -57.35 -9.27
N ASP A 426 -17.39 -57.52 -10.50
CA ASP A 426 -18.20 -58.66 -10.96
C ASP A 426 -18.66 -58.44 -12.40
N ALA A 427 -18.48 -59.48 -13.23
CA ALA A 427 -19.01 -59.73 -14.59
C ALA A 427 -17.99 -59.75 -15.76
N SER A 428 -17.44 -60.96 -15.95
CA SER A 428 -17.16 -61.70 -17.21
C SER A 428 -17.53 -61.09 -18.58
N ALA A 429 -16.57 -61.09 -19.52
CA ALA A 429 -16.47 -61.99 -20.70
C ALA A 429 -15.54 -61.35 -21.77
N ALA A 430 -14.35 -61.90 -21.99
CA ALA A 430 -13.94 -62.65 -23.19
C ALA A 430 -14.11 -61.89 -24.53
N PHE A 431 -13.01 -61.42 -25.12
CA PHE A 431 -12.64 -61.74 -26.51
C PHE A 431 -11.15 -61.42 -26.77
N GLN A 432 -10.56 -62.29 -27.60
CA GLN A 432 -9.14 -62.51 -27.91
C GLN A 432 -8.53 -61.53 -28.93
N ASP A 433 -7.18 -61.52 -28.94
CA ASP A 433 -6.25 -61.31 -30.07
C ASP A 433 -6.33 -59.98 -30.86
N GLU A 434 -5.26 -59.28 -31.27
CA GLU A 434 -3.98 -59.68 -31.86
C GLU A 434 -3.01 -58.45 -31.80
N GLN A 435 -1.72 -58.69 -31.60
CA GLN A 435 -0.63 -57.81 -32.08
C GLN A 435 -0.26 -58.27 -33.51
N PRO A 436 0.22 -57.41 -34.44
CA PRO A 436 1.64 -57.02 -34.41
C PRO A 436 2.05 -55.69 -35.10
N ASN A 437 3.25 -55.25 -34.71
CA ASN A 437 4.36 -54.62 -35.46
C ASN A 437 4.20 -53.49 -36.49
N ASP A 438 5.22 -52.62 -36.40
CA ASP A 438 5.94 -51.86 -37.43
C ASP A 438 5.18 -50.77 -38.19
N TRP A 439 5.72 -49.54 -38.17
CA TRP A 439 6.60 -49.05 -39.23
C TRP A 439 7.21 -47.68 -38.85
N GLN A 440 8.51 -47.58 -39.11
CA GLN A 440 9.32 -46.37 -39.16
C GLN A 440 9.07 -45.60 -40.48
N ASP A 441 9.40 -44.31 -40.40
CA ASP A 441 9.88 -43.38 -41.44
C ASP A 441 8.90 -42.66 -42.37
N GLY A 442 9.11 -41.33 -42.42
CA GLY A 442 8.47 -40.30 -43.22
C GLY A 442 8.85 -38.91 -42.71
#